data_AF-A0A1V3X0W4-F1
#
_entry.id   AF-A0A1V3X0W4-F1
#
_cell.length_a   1.000
_cell.length_b   1.000
_cell.length_c   1.000
_cell.angle_alpha   90.00
_cell.angle_beta   90.00
_cell.angle_gamma   90.00
#
_symmetry.space_group_name_H-M   'P 1'
#
loop_
_entity.id
_entity.type
_entity.pdbx_description
1 polymer ?
#
loop_
_entity_poly.entity_id
_entity_poly.type
_entity_poly.pdbx_seq_one_letter_code
_entity_poly.pdbx_strand_id
1 'polypeptide(L)' 'MHGPCLARNPELADLLLSTVVGSLQPLELPEVDLLRRERLAAR' A
#
# COMPACT_ATOMS: atom_id res chain seq x y z
N MET A 1 -11.00 11.19 -8.83
CA MET A 1 -9.98 10.57 -7.95
C MET A 1 -9.18 9.55 -8.77
N HIS A 2 -8.20 9.99 -9.57
CA HIS A 2 -7.36 9.11 -10.41
C HIS A 2 -5.89 9.14 -9.97
N GLY A 3 -5.66 8.94 -8.67
CA GLY A 3 -4.29 8.63 -8.23
C GLY A 3 -3.87 7.29 -8.84
N PRO A 4 -2.60 7.10 -9.24
CA PRO A 4 -2.12 5.82 -9.76
C PRO A 4 -2.52 4.71 -8.79
N CYS A 5 -3.15 3.65 -9.31
CA CYS A 5 -3.77 2.58 -8.51
C CYS A 5 -2.82 2.01 -7.43
N LEU A 6 -1.52 2.01 -7.72
CA LEU A 6 -0.45 1.58 -6.82
C LEU A 6 -0.29 2.49 -5.59
N ALA A 7 -0.40 3.81 -5.73
CA ALA A 7 -0.30 4.73 -4.61
C ALA A 7 -1.50 4.63 -3.64
N ARG A 8 -2.60 4.01 -4.08
CA ARG A 8 -3.79 3.79 -3.25
C ARG A 8 -3.74 2.48 -2.47
N ASN A 9 -2.91 1.53 -2.92
CA ASN A 9 -2.78 0.17 -2.39
C ASN A 9 -1.29 -0.23 -2.40
N PRO A 10 -0.48 0.28 -1.46
CA PRO A 10 0.96 0.03 -1.43
C PRO A 10 1.30 -1.46 -1.30
N GLU A 11 0.44 -2.25 -0.66
CA GLU A 11 0.62 -3.70 -0.50
C GLU A 11 0.52 -4.44 -1.84
N LEU A 12 -0.36 -3.96 -2.73
CA LEU A 12 -0.46 -4.49 -4.09
C LEU A 12 0.77 -4.11 -4.91
N ALA A 13 1.32 -2.91 -4.70
CA ALA A 13 2.54 -2.49 -5.35
C ALA A 13 3.73 -3.36 -4.92
N ASP A 14 3.86 -3.64 -3.62
CA ASP A 14 4.90 -4.53 -3.08
C ASP A 14 4.76 -5.95 -3.62
N LEU A 15 3.53 -6.48 -3.71
CA LEU A 15 3.29 -7.79 -4.31
C LEU A 15 3.79 -7.84 -5.76
N LEU A 16 3.42 -6.85 -6.58
CA LEU A 16 3.85 -6.79 -7.99
C LEU A 16 5.37 -6.64 -8.12
N LEU A 17 5.97 -5.75 -7.34
CA LEU A 17 7.42 -5.53 -7.34
C LEU A 17 8.17 -6.80 -6.88
N SER A 18 7.65 -7.51 -5.88
CA SER A 18 8.29 -8.72 -5.36
C SER A 18 8.41 -9.84 -6.40
N THR A 19 7.52 -9.86 -7.42
CA THR A 19 7.61 -10.81 -8.53
C THR A 19 8.80 -10.57 -9.45
N VAL A 20 9.33 -9.35 -9.49
CA VAL A 20 10.42 -8.95 -10.39
C VAL A 20 11.75 -8.83 -9.66
N VAL A 21 11.75 -8.25 -8.45
CA VAL A 21 12.98 -7.97 -7.70
C VAL A 21 13.23 -8.94 -6.54
N GLY A 22 12.28 -9.83 -6.23
CA GLY A 22 12.37 -10.75 -5.10
C GLY A 22 11.84 -10.14 -3.79
N SER A 23 12.22 -10.69 -2.64
CA SER A 23 11.68 -10.24 -1.34
C SER A 23 12.00 -8.77 -1.06
N LEU A 24 10.97 -7.98 -0.79
CA LEU A 24 11.12 -6.60 -0.36
C LEU A 24 11.19 -6.53 1.17
N GLN A 25 12.06 -5.66 1.68
CA GLN A 25 12.05 -5.37 3.11
C GLN A 25 10.81 -4.55 3.47
N PRO A 26 10.11 -4.88 4.57
CA PRO A 26 8.98 -4.10 5.03
C PRO A 26 9.40 -2.65 5.26
N LEU A 27 8.60 -1.72 4.74
CA LEU A 27 8.76 -0.31 5.03
C LEU A 27 7.78 0.09 6.14
N GLU A 28 8.30 0.58 7.25
CA GLU A 28 7.49 1.10 8.35
C GLU A 28 6.85 2.42 7.92
N LEU A 29 5.59 2.37 7.49
CA LEU A 29 4.81 3.51 7.02
C LEU A 29 3.55 3.71 7.87
N PRO A 30 3.64 4.41 9.02
CA PRO A 30 2.52 4.63 9.93
C PRO A 30 1.31 5.32 9.28
N GLU A 31 1.55 6.13 8.24
CA GLU A 31 0.53 6.85 7.48
C GLU A 31 -0.38 5.90 6.68
N VAL A 32 0.15 4.78 6.19
CA VAL A 32 -0.64 3.77 5.47
C VAL A 32 -1.63 3.10 6.41
N ASP A 33 -1.21 2.80 7.63
CA ASP A 33 -2.08 2.24 8.67
C ASP A 33 -3.15 3.23 9.12
N LEU A 34 -2.81 4.52 9.24
CA LEU A 34 -3.79 5.56 9.51
C LEU A 34 -4.84 5.64 8.41
N LEU A 35 -4.41 5.67 7.14
CA LEU A 35 -5.31 5.74 6.00
C LEU A 35 -6.21 4.50 5.90
N ARG A 36 -5.70 3.30 6.18
CA ARG A 36 -6.50 2.06 6.26
C ARG A 36 -7.56 2.18 7.35
N ARG A 37 -7.21 2.68 8.54
CA ARG A 37 -8.17 2.91 9.64
C ARG A 37 -9.25 3.92 9.25
N GLU A 38 -8.88 5.03 8.64
CA GLU A 38 -9.83 6.04 8.15
C GLU A 38 -10.81 5.45 7.12
N ARG A 39 -10.31 4.65 6.16
CA ARG A 39 -11.16 3.96 5.16
C ARG A 39 -12.13 2.97 5.80
N LEU A 40 -11.69 2.23 6.83
CA LEU A 40 -12.54 1.30 7.56
C LEU A 40 -13.61 2.00 8.41
N ALA A 41 -13.27 3.17 8.97
CA ALA A 41 -14.19 4.00 9.76
C ALA A 41 -15.20 4.78 8.89
N ALA A 42 -14.85 5.09 7.64
CA ALA A 42 -15.70 5.79 6.68
C ALA A 42 -16.78 4.88 6.01
N ARG A 43 -17.02 3.68 6.55
CA ARG A 43 -17.95 2.68 6.01
C ARG A 43 -19.33 2.72 6.68
#